data_AF-A0A8J6PSA7-F1
#
_entry.id   AF-A0A8J6PSA7-F1
#
_cell.length_a   1.000
_cell.length_b   1.000
_cell.length_c   1.000
_cell.angle_alpha   90.00
_cell.angle_beta   90.00
_cell.angle_gamma   90.00
#
_symmetry.space_group_name_H-M   'P 1'
#
loop_
_entity.id
_entity.type
_entity.pdbx_description
1 polymer ?
#
loop_
_entity_poly.entity_id
_entity_poly.type
_entity_poly.pdbx_seq_one_letter_code
_entity_poly.pdbx_strand_id
1 'polypeptide(L)'
;MNTIKLNFLNFEMSLPKRHSSKGKKDRYVHFPKSLKPLYLDYLKAYQPSIYLFEGQFSQQYTVRSAQSVFRNAMKKAGINKSSGIHGLRHSYGTHLLEAGTDMVFIQKLLGHNNIKTTEIYAKVSNKTLSNVQSSLDTLCLSPLKSWTEFIKQFSNIFKSNEKS
;
A
#
# COMPACT_ATOMS: atom_id res chain seq x y z
N MET A 1 -12.59 2.48 10.72
CA MET A 1 -11.46 3.41 10.54
C MET A 1 -10.96 3.72 11.94
N ASN A 2 -9.82 3.15 12.32
CA ASN A 2 -9.33 3.20 13.71
C ASN A 2 -8.44 4.43 13.90
N THR A 3 -8.59 5.09 15.04
CA THR A 3 -8.02 6.39 15.41
C THR A 3 -6.50 6.34 15.58
N ILE A 4 -5.85 7.45 15.28
CA ILE A 4 -4.43 7.68 15.57
C ILE A 4 -4.36 8.59 16.81
N LYS A 5 -3.77 8.11 17.90
CA LYS A 5 -3.46 8.96 19.06
C LYS A 5 -2.16 9.72 18.78
N LEU A 6 -2.05 10.93 19.33
CA LEU A 6 -0.89 11.81 19.14
C LEU A 6 0.44 11.16 19.55
N ASN A 7 0.45 10.46 20.67
CA ASN A 7 1.65 9.83 21.25
C ASN A 7 2.23 8.68 20.42
N PHE A 8 1.64 8.36 19.26
CA PHE A 8 2.08 7.27 18.40
C PHE A 8 2.75 7.72 17.09
N LEU A 9 2.92 9.02 16.85
CA LEU A 9 3.75 9.50 15.74
C LEU A 9 5.19 9.70 16.20
N ASN A 10 6.07 8.76 15.84
CA ASN A 10 7.50 8.98 15.91
C ASN A 10 8.03 9.38 14.52
N PHE A 11 8.38 10.66 14.37
CA PHE A 11 8.87 11.23 13.11
C PHE A 11 10.31 10.87 12.79
N GLU A 12 11.11 10.43 13.78
CA GLU A 12 12.49 10.01 13.54
C GLU A 12 12.57 8.68 12.79
N MET A 13 11.57 7.82 12.95
CA MET A 13 11.51 6.52 12.29
C MET A 13 10.69 6.50 11.00
N SER A 14 10.17 7.64 10.51
CA SER A 14 9.29 7.71 9.31
C SER A 14 8.00 6.88 9.38
N LEU A 15 7.61 6.39 10.57
CA LEU A 15 6.51 5.44 10.73
C LEU A 15 5.54 5.86 11.86
N PRO A 16 4.30 6.31 11.56
CA PRO A 16 3.24 6.46 12.53
C PRO A 16 2.83 5.07 13.02
N LYS A 17 2.86 4.86 14.33
CA LYS A 17 2.36 3.65 14.97
C LYS A 17 0.84 3.77 15.10
N ARG A 18 0.11 2.72 14.72
CA ARG A 18 -1.35 2.64 14.86
C ARG A 18 -1.69 1.51 15.80
N HIS A 19 -2.33 1.82 16.93
CA HIS A 19 -2.97 0.81 17.78
C HIS A 19 -4.36 0.47 17.23
N SER A 20 -4.69 -0.83 17.19
CA SER A 20 -6.07 -1.26 17.00
C SER A 20 -6.66 -1.68 18.34
N SER A 21 -7.82 -1.13 18.69
CA SER A 21 -8.62 -1.62 19.81
C SER A 21 -9.11 -3.04 19.52
N LYS A 22 -8.99 -3.92 20.53
CA LYS A 22 -9.43 -5.34 20.55
C LYS A 22 -8.49 -6.32 19.79
N GLY A 23 -7.39 -6.69 20.46
CA GLY A 23 -6.60 -7.90 20.15
C GLY A 23 -5.81 -7.92 18.84
N LYS A 24 -5.63 -6.77 18.16
CA LYS A 24 -4.91 -6.71 16.88
C LYS A 24 -3.55 -6.02 17.04
N LYS A 25 -2.52 -6.67 16.50
CA LYS A 25 -1.11 -6.22 16.48
C LYS A 25 -1.00 -4.78 15.97
N ASP A 26 -0.14 -4.01 16.62
CA ASP A 26 0.24 -2.66 16.19
C ASP A 26 0.78 -2.68 14.77
N ARG A 27 0.51 -1.62 14.01
CA ARG A 27 0.99 -1.49 12.63
C ARG A 27 1.72 -0.19 12.45
N TYR A 28 2.87 -0.27 11.80
CA TYR A 28 3.59 0.87 11.28
C TYR A 28 3.03 1.22 9.90
N VAL A 29 2.80 2.51 9.68
CA VAL A 29 2.39 3.04 8.37
C VAL A 29 3.56 3.84 7.83
N HIS A 30 3.75 3.91 6.52
CA HIS A 30 4.75 4.83 5.98
C HIS A 30 4.22 6.27 6.05
N PHE A 31 4.97 7.20 6.66
CA PHE A 31 4.64 8.62 6.60
C PHE A 31 5.48 9.29 5.51
N PRO A 32 4.88 9.73 4.39
CA PRO A 32 5.63 10.34 3.32
C PRO A 32 6.28 11.65 3.81
N LYS A 33 7.59 11.79 3.56
CA LYS A 33 8.36 12.98 3.98
C LYS A 33 7.75 14.28 3.43
N SER A 34 7.15 14.23 2.24
CA SER A 34 6.46 15.36 1.61
C SER A 34 5.23 15.87 2.38
N LEU A 35 4.63 15.04 3.25
CA LEU A 35 3.47 15.43 4.07
C LEU A 35 3.90 16.11 5.38
N LYS A 36 5.19 16.06 5.74
CA LYS A 36 5.73 16.65 6.98
C LYS A 36 5.39 18.15 7.14
N PRO A 37 5.60 19.03 6.14
CA PRO A 37 5.27 20.45 6.30
C PRO A 37 3.77 20.66 6.58
N LEU A 38 2.89 20.04 5.79
CA LEU A 38 1.43 20.11 6.00
C LEU A 38 1.01 19.59 7.38
N TYR A 39 1.67 18.56 7.88
CA TYR A 39 1.42 18.04 9.22
C TYR A 39 1.84 19.01 10.32
N LEU A 40 3.00 19.66 10.17
CA LEU A 40 3.46 20.66 11.14
C LEU A 40 2.53 21.89 11.15
N ASP A 41 2.07 22.33 9.99
CA ASP A 41 1.10 23.42 9.88
C ASP A 41 -0.23 23.06 10.56
N TYR A 42 -0.69 21.82 10.37
CA TYR A 42 -1.85 21.29 11.06
C TYR A 42 -1.69 21.32 12.59
N LEU A 43 -0.56 20.84 13.12
CA LEU A 43 -0.32 20.86 14.57
C LEU A 43 -0.30 22.28 15.14
N LYS A 44 0.31 23.24 14.43
CA LYS A 44 0.34 24.65 14.85
C LYS A 44 -1.05 25.27 14.87
N ALA A 45 -1.86 25.00 13.86
CA ALA A 45 -3.18 25.60 13.70
C ALA A 45 -4.23 25.01 14.65
N TYR A 46 -4.21 23.69 14.87
CA TYR A 46 -5.27 22.98 15.60
C TYR A 46 -4.89 22.52 17.00
N GLN A 47 -3.58 22.46 17.32
CA GLN A 47 -3.02 22.09 18.63
C GLN A 47 -3.78 20.95 19.34
N PRO A 48 -3.93 19.78 18.69
CA PRO A 48 -4.69 18.69 19.26
C PRO A 48 -4.00 18.10 20.50
N SER A 49 -4.78 17.52 21.41
CA SER A 49 -4.35 17.13 22.77
C SER A 49 -4.32 15.61 23.01
N ILE A 50 -5.32 14.86 22.53
CA ILE A 50 -5.52 13.43 22.79
C ILE A 50 -5.41 12.62 21.49
N TYR A 51 -6.10 13.05 20.44
CA TYR A 51 -6.13 12.36 19.15
C TYR A 51 -5.49 13.22 18.07
N LEU A 52 -4.85 12.61 17.07
CA LEU A 52 -4.28 13.40 15.97
C LEU A 52 -5.35 14.23 15.26
N PHE A 53 -6.56 13.70 15.14
CA PHE A 53 -7.71 14.41 14.61
C PHE A 53 -8.80 14.44 15.69
N GLU A 54 -9.10 15.64 16.19
CA GLU A 54 -10.11 15.86 17.22
C GLU A 54 -11.40 16.42 16.63
N GLY A 55 -12.53 15.96 17.16
CA GLY A 55 -13.83 16.59 16.95
C GLY A 55 -13.96 17.88 17.76
N GLN A 56 -15.11 18.55 17.60
CA GLN A 56 -15.41 19.85 18.19
C GLN A 56 -15.22 19.96 19.72
N PHE A 57 -15.22 18.83 20.45
CA PHE A 57 -15.09 18.78 21.90
C PHE A 57 -13.90 17.93 22.36
N SER A 58 -12.77 17.94 21.62
CA SER A 58 -11.56 17.14 21.91
C SER A 58 -11.80 15.62 22.00
N GLN A 59 -12.97 15.18 21.50
CA GLN A 59 -13.30 13.79 21.34
C GLN A 59 -12.71 13.24 20.05
N GLN A 60 -12.67 11.93 19.94
CA GLN A 60 -12.29 11.25 18.71
C GLN A 60 -13.13 11.75 17.52
N TYR A 61 -12.45 12.08 16.42
CA TYR A 61 -13.14 12.37 15.17
C TYR A 61 -14.02 11.19 14.74
N THR A 62 -15.32 11.42 14.56
CA THR A 62 -16.24 10.33 14.21
C THR A 62 -16.03 9.88 12.76
N VAL A 63 -16.34 8.61 12.49
CA VAL A 63 -16.32 8.07 11.11
C VAL A 63 -17.27 8.86 10.20
N ARG A 64 -18.43 9.28 10.72
CA ARG A 64 -19.42 10.07 9.97
C ARG A 64 -18.87 11.44 9.60
N SER A 65 -18.16 12.11 10.52
CA SER A 65 -17.50 13.39 10.25
C SER A 65 -16.44 13.23 9.15
N ALA A 66 -15.59 12.21 9.22
CA ALA A 66 -14.57 11.95 8.19
C ALA A 66 -15.20 11.69 6.81
N GLN A 67 -16.27 10.90 6.76
CA GLN A 67 -17.02 10.66 5.53
C GLN A 67 -17.67 11.95 4.98
N SER A 68 -18.19 12.81 5.85
CA SER A 68 -18.80 14.09 5.47
C SER A 68 -17.76 15.03 4.85
N VAL A 69 -16.60 15.19 5.49
CA VAL A 69 -15.47 15.97 4.97
C VAL A 69 -15.04 15.43 3.59
N PHE A 70 -14.91 14.12 3.46
CA PHE A 70 -14.53 13.50 2.19
C PHE A 70 -15.57 13.76 1.09
N ARG A 71 -16.86 13.60 1.37
CA ARG A 71 -17.94 13.90 0.40
C ARG A 71 -17.94 15.37 -0.02
N ASN A 72 -17.71 16.28 0.91
CA ASN A 72 -17.61 17.71 0.60
C ASN A 72 -16.39 18.00 -0.28
N ALA A 73 -15.25 17.35 -0.01
CA ALA A 73 -14.06 17.48 -0.85
C ALA A 73 -14.30 16.95 -2.28
N MET A 74 -14.96 15.79 -2.42
CA MET A 74 -15.34 15.22 -3.72
C MET A 74 -16.25 16.17 -4.50
N LYS A 75 -17.26 16.77 -3.84
CA LYS A 75 -18.16 17.74 -4.46
C LYS A 75 -17.40 18.99 -4.92
N LYS A 76 -16.50 19.53 -4.09
CA LYS A 76 -15.65 20.68 -4.45
C LYS A 76 -14.71 20.37 -5.60
N ALA A 77 -14.22 19.14 -5.70
CA ALA A 77 -13.37 18.67 -6.79
C ALA A 77 -14.14 18.29 -8.06
N GLY A 78 -15.48 18.40 -8.09
CA GLY A 78 -16.31 18.03 -9.25
C GLY A 78 -16.37 16.53 -9.53
N ILE A 79 -16.06 15.68 -8.54
CA ILE A 79 -16.02 14.22 -8.72
C ILE A 79 -17.41 13.64 -8.46
N ASN A 80 -18.09 13.23 -9.54
CA ASN A 80 -19.45 12.67 -9.50
C ASN A 80 -19.52 11.16 -9.22
N LYS A 81 -18.41 10.53 -8.83
CA LYS A 81 -18.39 9.09 -8.50
C LYS A 81 -19.01 8.85 -7.12
N SER A 82 -19.87 7.84 -7.02
CA SER A 82 -20.39 7.32 -5.74
C SER A 82 -19.32 6.50 -5.02
N SER A 83 -18.26 7.18 -4.57
CA SER A 83 -17.20 6.57 -3.79
C SER A 83 -17.17 7.17 -2.39
N GLY A 84 -17.13 6.30 -1.38
CA GLY A 84 -16.91 6.70 0.01
C GLY A 84 -15.42 6.83 0.34
N ILE A 85 -15.11 7.16 1.59
CA ILE A 85 -13.73 7.28 2.07
C ILE A 85 -12.90 5.99 1.88
N HIS A 86 -13.55 4.83 1.79
CA HIS A 86 -12.90 3.57 1.44
C HIS A 86 -12.30 3.56 0.02
N GLY A 87 -12.87 4.36 -0.90
CA GLY A 87 -12.34 4.55 -2.24
C GLY A 87 -10.90 5.05 -2.24
N LEU A 88 -10.54 5.95 -1.32
CA LEU A 88 -9.15 6.39 -1.15
C LEU A 88 -8.20 5.24 -0.83
N ARG A 89 -8.63 4.34 0.06
CA ARG A 89 -7.85 3.14 0.40
C ARG A 89 -7.72 2.22 -0.81
N HIS A 90 -8.76 2.12 -1.63
CA HIS A 90 -8.71 1.32 -2.84
C HIS A 90 -7.74 1.92 -3.86
N SER A 91 -7.85 3.22 -4.14
CA SER A 91 -6.93 3.93 -5.03
C SER A 91 -5.47 3.81 -4.57
N TYR A 92 -5.22 3.94 -3.26
CA TYR A 92 -3.87 3.76 -2.71
C TYR A 92 -3.34 2.34 -2.95
N GLY A 93 -4.14 1.30 -2.72
CA GLY A 93 -3.75 -0.08 -2.98
C GLY A 93 -3.48 -0.35 -4.47
N THR A 94 -4.35 0.14 -5.37
CA THR A 94 -4.17 0.01 -6.81
C THR A 94 -2.90 0.73 -7.29
N HIS A 95 -2.64 1.97 -6.85
CA HIS A 95 -1.45 2.72 -7.24
C HIS A 95 -0.16 2.03 -6.81
N LEU A 96 -0.12 1.44 -5.60
CA LEU A 96 1.03 0.67 -5.14
C LEU A 96 1.28 -0.55 -6.01
N LEU A 97 0.23 -1.26 -6.41
CA LEU A 97 0.33 -2.44 -7.26
C LEU A 97 0.80 -2.08 -8.68
N GLU A 98 0.25 -1.00 -9.24
CA GLU A 98 0.66 -0.46 -10.54
C GLU A 98 2.14 -0.04 -10.52
N ALA A 99 2.60 0.59 -9.44
CA ALA A 99 4.00 0.92 -9.21
C ALA A 99 4.92 -0.31 -9.01
N GLY A 100 4.38 -1.53 -8.98
CA GLY A 100 5.17 -2.77 -8.86
C GLY A 100 5.43 -3.21 -7.43
N THR A 101 4.73 -2.64 -6.45
CA THR A 101 4.85 -3.09 -5.06
C THR A 101 4.30 -4.50 -4.91
N ASP A 102 5.04 -5.34 -4.20
CA ASP A 102 4.64 -6.71 -3.90
C ASP A 102 3.30 -6.78 -3.15
N MET A 103 2.47 -7.75 -3.52
CA MET A 103 1.11 -7.88 -3.02
C MET A 103 1.04 -8.23 -1.53
N VAL A 104 1.99 -9.03 -1.03
CA VAL A 104 2.10 -9.36 0.40
C VAL A 104 2.50 -8.12 1.19
N PHE A 105 3.36 -7.26 0.61
CA PHE A 105 3.71 -5.98 1.19
C PHE A 105 2.50 -5.02 1.24
N ILE A 106 1.74 -4.89 0.15
CA ILE A 106 0.51 -4.09 0.11
C ILE A 106 -0.50 -4.59 1.16
N GLN A 107 -0.68 -5.91 1.28
CA GLN A 107 -1.56 -6.52 2.29
C GLN A 107 -1.15 -6.13 3.71
N LYS A 108 0.15 -6.19 4.04
CA LYS A 108 0.68 -5.81 5.35
C LYS A 108 0.44 -4.32 5.64
N LEU A 109 0.72 -3.46 4.66
CA LEU A 109 0.61 -2.01 4.75
C LEU A 109 -0.84 -1.53 4.95
N LEU A 110 -1.76 -2.06 4.15
CA LEU A 110 -3.19 -1.79 4.30
C LEU A 110 -3.72 -2.45 5.56
N GLY A 111 -3.17 -3.60 5.93
CA GLY A 111 -3.53 -4.36 7.11
C GLY A 111 -4.75 -5.25 6.89
N HIS A 112 -4.82 -5.88 5.72
CA HIS A 112 -5.82 -6.90 5.41
C HIS A 112 -5.45 -8.22 6.10
N ASN A 113 -6.41 -8.82 6.78
CA ASN A 113 -6.22 -10.13 7.41
C ASN A 113 -6.21 -11.27 6.38
N ASN A 114 -6.76 -11.03 5.19
CA ASN A 114 -6.85 -11.99 4.09
C ASN A 114 -6.31 -11.37 2.80
N ILE A 115 -5.44 -12.10 2.10
CA ILE A 115 -4.87 -11.68 0.82
C ILE A 115 -5.93 -11.50 -0.27
N LYS A 116 -7.06 -12.23 -0.19
CA LYS A 116 -8.21 -12.10 -1.10
C LYS A 116 -8.77 -10.67 -1.16
N THR A 117 -8.66 -9.90 -0.07
CA THR A 117 -9.08 -8.49 -0.06
C THR A 117 -8.13 -7.59 -0.88
N THR A 118 -6.86 -7.99 -0.99
CA THR A 118 -5.84 -7.31 -1.79
C THR A 118 -5.91 -7.72 -3.27
N GLU A 119 -6.41 -8.93 -3.59
CA GLU A 119 -6.64 -9.42 -4.97
C GLU A 119 -7.61 -8.55 -5.76
N ILE A 120 -8.48 -7.81 -5.09
CA ILE A 120 -9.35 -6.83 -5.73
C ILE A 120 -8.54 -5.77 -6.49
N TYR A 121 -7.32 -5.44 -6.06
CA TYR A 121 -6.46 -4.48 -6.77
C TYR A 121 -5.87 -5.06 -8.05
N ALA A 122 -5.55 -6.36 -8.07
CA ALA A 122 -5.01 -7.02 -9.27
C ALA A 122 -6.01 -7.06 -10.41
N LYS A 123 -7.31 -7.20 -10.10
CA LYS A 123 -8.40 -7.13 -11.09
C LYS A 123 -8.55 -5.74 -11.71
N VAL A 124 -8.14 -4.69 -11.00
CA VAL A 124 -8.32 -3.29 -11.41
C VAL A 124 -7.06 -2.74 -12.07
N SER A 125 -5.87 -3.23 -11.72
CA SER A 125 -4.63 -2.81 -12.37
C SER A 125 -4.53 -3.40 -13.78
N ASN A 126 -4.30 -2.55 -14.78
CA ASN A 126 -4.09 -2.94 -16.18
C ASN A 126 -2.70 -3.57 -16.42
N LYS A 127 -2.09 -4.24 -15.43
CA LYS A 127 -0.91 -5.08 -15.66
C LYS A 127 -1.38 -6.34 -16.38
N THR A 128 -1.56 -6.19 -17.68
CA THR A 128 -1.94 -7.24 -18.60
C THR A 128 -0.91 -8.37 -18.51
N LEU A 129 -1.38 -9.62 -18.49
CA LEU A 129 -0.56 -10.82 -18.61
C LEU A 129 0.38 -10.80 -19.84
N SER A 130 0.17 -9.88 -20.79
CA SER A 130 1.01 -9.65 -21.95
C SER A 130 2.43 -9.18 -21.65
N ASN A 131 2.72 -8.70 -20.43
CA ASN A 131 4.08 -8.29 -20.03
C ASN A 131 4.83 -9.36 -19.24
N VAL A 132 4.27 -10.57 -19.10
CA VAL A 132 4.99 -11.69 -18.50
C VAL A 132 5.98 -12.20 -19.54
N GLN A 133 7.22 -11.70 -19.49
CA GLN A 133 8.32 -12.30 -20.22
C GLN A 133 8.56 -13.71 -19.69
N SER A 134 8.77 -14.67 -20.60
CA SER A 134 9.20 -16.00 -20.20
C SER A 134 10.52 -15.88 -19.46
N SER A 135 10.66 -16.61 -18.36
CA SER A 135 11.95 -16.76 -17.69
C SER A 135 13.01 -17.32 -18.64
N LEU A 136 12.60 -18.13 -19.63
CA LEU A 136 13.47 -18.64 -20.69
C LEU A 136 13.95 -17.55 -21.65
N ASP A 137 13.16 -16.51 -21.90
CA ASP A 137 13.53 -15.40 -22.80
C ASP A 137 14.48 -14.40 -22.12
N THR A 138 14.49 -14.38 -20.78
CA THR A 138 15.38 -13.52 -19.98
C THR A 138 16.76 -14.17 -19.80
N LEU A 139 16.81 -15.50 -19.80
CA LEU A 139 18.06 -16.22 -19.94
C LEU A 139 18.58 -15.89 -21.34
N CYS A 140 19.76 -15.27 -21.44
CA CYS A 140 20.45 -15.03 -22.70
C CYS A 140 20.94 -16.38 -23.27
N LEU A 141 20.01 -17.27 -23.55
CA LEU A 141 20.25 -18.53 -24.23
C LEU A 141 20.58 -18.15 -25.67
N SER A 142 21.80 -18.48 -26.08
CA SER A 142 22.14 -18.51 -27.51
C SER A 142 21.00 -19.21 -28.26
N PRO A 143 20.55 -18.69 -29.42
CA PRO A 143 19.43 -19.27 -30.15
C PRO A 143 19.63 -20.77 -30.29
N LEU A 144 18.64 -21.53 -29.80
CA LEU A 144 18.70 -22.99 -29.76
C LEU A 144 18.78 -23.49 -31.20
N LYS A 145 19.94 -24.03 -31.60
CA LYS A 145 20.10 -24.57 -32.96
C LYS A 145 19.57 -26.00 -33.05
N SER A 146 19.37 -26.69 -31.91
CA SER A 146 18.78 -28.03 -31.84
C SER A 146 18.34 -28.44 -30.42
N TRP A 147 17.46 -29.45 -30.31
CA TRP A 147 17.04 -30.07 -29.04
C TRP A 147 18.24 -30.68 -28.28
N THR A 148 19.22 -31.23 -28.98
CA THR A 148 20.41 -31.83 -28.34
C THR A 148 21.30 -30.79 -27.66
N GLU A 149 21.41 -29.59 -28.22
CA GLU A 149 22.11 -28.47 -27.58
C GLU A 149 21.36 -27.93 -26.35
N PHE A 150 20.01 -27.85 -26.41
CA PHE A 150 19.21 -27.45 -25.26
C PHE A 150 19.46 -28.37 -24.05
N ILE A 151 19.43 -29.70 -24.26
CA ILE A 151 19.63 -30.67 -23.16
C ILE A 151 21.02 -30.51 -22.54
N LYS A 152 22.06 -30.26 -23.36
CA LYS A 152 23.42 -30.01 -22.87
C LYS A 152 23.51 -28.71 -22.05
N GLN A 153 22.91 -27.62 -22.55
CA GLN A 153 22.94 -26.32 -21.87
C GLN A 153 22.15 -26.34 -20.56
N PHE A 154 20.97 -26.98 -20.56
CA PHE A 154 20.12 -27.13 -19.37
C PHE A 154 20.79 -28.02 -18.31
N SER A 155 21.43 -29.13 -18.70
CA SER A 155 22.18 -29.99 -17.76
C SER A 155 23.33 -29.26 -17.06
N ASN A 156 24.02 -28.36 -17.76
CA ASN A 156 25.12 -27.57 -17.18
C ASN A 156 24.66 -26.55 -16.14
N ILE A 157 23.46 -25.96 -16.31
CA ILE A 157 22.87 -25.02 -15.34
C ILE A 157 22.68 -25.70 -13.98
N PHE A 158 22.11 -26.92 -13.97
CA PHE A 158 21.88 -27.65 -12.72
C PHE A 158 23.16 -28.15 -12.05
N LYS A 159 24.19 -28.53 -12.83
CA LYS A 159 25.50 -28.93 -12.29
C LYS A 159 26.28 -27.77 -11.64
N SER A 160 25.99 -26.53 -12.01
CA SER A 160 26.64 -25.35 -11.42
C SER A 160 26.08 -24.92 -10.07
N ASN A 161 24.84 -25.32 -9.74
CA ASN A 161 24.15 -24.96 -8.48
C ASN A 161 24.36 -25.98 -7.34
N GLU A 162 25.04 -27.11 -7.58
CA GLU A 162 25.36 -28.10 -6.54
C GLU A 162 26.74 -27.88 -5.88
N LYS A 163 27.43 -26.77 -6.21
CA LYS A 163 28.76 -26.42 -5.67
C LYS A 163 28.80 -25.15 -4.79
N SER A 164 27.67 -24.69 -4.25
CA SER A 164 27.63 -23.62 -3.23
C SER A 164 27.03 -24.10 -1.92
#